data_AF-A0A1I0KQY1-F1
#
_entry.id   AF-A0A1I0KQY1-F1
#
_cell.length_a   1.000
_cell.length_b   1.000
_cell.length_c   1.000
_cell.angle_alpha   90.00
_cell.angle_beta   90.00
_cell.angle_gamma   90.00
#
_symmetry.space_group_name_H-M   'P 1'
#
loop_
_entity.id
_entity.type
_entity.pdbx_description
1 polymer ?
#
loop_
_entity_poly.entity_id
_entity_poly.type
_entity_poly.pdbx_seq_one_letter_code
_entity_poly.pdbx_strand_id
1 'polypeptide(L)'
;MRYNVDFDVDSVLKVLSGINEKYQEGSSEDEALRIAAVALLYVRTAQQLDDYREFFRKFYTPAIDAVRVVQTFVTREAADEWLSEGTPRDGDLVRIANQGFQVIPNRDGQGFRFLRTPLPEELMKRKLEKPEG
;
A
#
# COMPACT_ATOMS: atom_id res chain seq x y z
N MET A 1 9.13 -4.32 -9.06
CA MET A 1 8.51 -3.53 -10.15
C MET A 1 7.80 -2.36 -9.52
N ARG A 2 7.99 -1.13 -10.02
CA ARG A 2 7.29 0.06 -9.54
C ARG A 2 5.95 0.12 -10.28
N TYR A 3 4.87 -0.29 -9.63
CA TYR A 3 3.54 -0.28 -10.25
C TYR A 3 3.02 1.16 -10.33
N ASN A 4 2.39 1.51 -11.45
CA ASN A 4 1.77 2.83 -11.62
C ASN A 4 0.43 2.84 -10.87
N VAL A 5 0.43 3.37 -9.64
CA VAL A 5 -0.76 3.44 -8.78
C VAL A 5 -1.71 4.58 -9.16
N ASP A 6 -1.24 5.55 -9.94
CA ASP A 6 -1.99 6.70 -10.42
C ASP A 6 -2.20 6.61 -11.93
N PHE A 7 -2.46 5.39 -12.42
CA PHE A 7 -2.59 5.14 -13.85
C PHE A 7 -3.68 6.02 -14.48
N ASP A 8 -3.38 6.43 -15.71
CA ASP A 8 -4.31 7.15 -16.57
C ASP A 8 -5.16 6.14 -17.35
N VAL A 9 -6.48 6.25 -17.20
CA VAL A 9 -7.42 5.27 -17.77
C VAL A 9 -7.37 5.28 -19.29
N ASP A 10 -7.29 6.46 -19.92
CA ASP A 10 -7.28 6.57 -21.38
C ASP A 10 -5.99 5.96 -21.97
N SER A 11 -4.86 6.18 -21.33
CA SER A 11 -3.59 5.54 -21.69
C SER A 11 -3.66 4.02 -21.55
N VAL A 12 -4.25 3.50 -20.46
CA VAL A 12 -4.42 2.06 -20.24
C VAL A 12 -5.34 1.45 -21.30
N LEU A 13 -6.49 2.06 -21.57
CA LEU A 13 -7.43 1.60 -22.59
C LEU A 13 -6.78 1.57 -23.98
N LYS A 14 -5.99 2.59 -24.33
CA LYS A 14 -5.25 2.62 -25.59
C LYS A 14 -4.26 1.45 -25.72
N VAL A 15 -3.57 1.12 -24.63
CA VAL A 15 -2.66 -0.05 -24.61
C VAL A 15 -3.44 -1.35 -24.74
N LEU A 16 -4.55 -1.51 -24.00
CA LEU A 16 -5.40 -2.69 -24.07
C LEU A 16 -5.93 -2.90 -25.50
N SER A 17 -6.44 -1.84 -26.15
CA SER A 17 -6.91 -1.90 -27.54
C SER A 17 -5.79 -2.30 -28.50
N GLY A 18 -4.60 -1.70 -28.40
CA GLY A 18 -3.47 -2.05 -29.27
C GLY A 18 -2.92 -3.46 -29.05
N ILE A 19 -3.12 -4.04 -27.87
CA ILE A 19 -2.84 -5.46 -27.62
C ILE A 19 -3.96 -6.32 -28.22
N ASN A 20 -5.22 -5.91 -28.03
CA ASN A 20 -6.39 -6.63 -28.51
C ASN A 20 -6.40 -6.84 -30.02
N GLU A 21 -5.92 -5.84 -30.78
CA GLU A 21 -5.76 -5.91 -32.24
C GLU A 21 -4.89 -7.08 -32.74
N LYS A 22 -4.09 -7.69 -31.86
CA LYS A 22 -3.24 -8.85 -32.19
C LYS A 22 -3.97 -10.19 -32.07
N TYR A 23 -5.13 -10.21 -31.44
CA TYR A 23 -5.92 -11.42 -31.21
C TYR A 23 -7.11 -11.45 -32.18
N GLN A 24 -7.56 -12.67 -32.49
CA GLN A 24 -8.72 -12.84 -33.35
C GLN A 24 -9.98 -12.39 -32.61
N GLU A 25 -10.84 -11.63 -33.28
CA GLU A 25 -12.13 -11.22 -32.72
C GLU A 25 -12.95 -12.47 -32.30
N GLY A 26 -13.47 -12.43 -31.07
CA GLY A 26 -14.20 -13.54 -30.48
C GLY A 26 -13.32 -14.67 -29.90
N SER A 27 -11.99 -14.54 -29.94
CA SER A 27 -11.11 -15.44 -29.16
C SER A 27 -11.23 -15.15 -27.66
N SER A 28 -10.79 -16.10 -26.84
CA SER A 28 -10.80 -15.94 -25.39
C SER A 28 -9.91 -14.77 -24.91
N GLU A 29 -8.81 -14.50 -25.60
CA GLU A 29 -7.93 -13.36 -25.31
C GLU A 29 -8.61 -12.03 -25.66
N ASP A 30 -9.26 -11.96 -26.82
CA ASP A 30 -10.02 -10.77 -27.22
C ASP A 30 -11.17 -10.48 -26.24
N GLU A 31 -11.92 -11.52 -25.86
CA GLU A 31 -12.98 -11.41 -24.88
C GLU A 31 -12.47 -10.94 -23.51
N ALA A 32 -11.38 -11.52 -23.01
CA ALA A 32 -10.79 -11.14 -21.72
C ALA A 32 -10.32 -9.67 -21.71
N LEU A 33 -9.66 -9.21 -22.77
CA LEU A 33 -9.20 -7.83 -22.89
C LEU A 33 -10.37 -6.85 -23.02
N ARG A 34 -11.42 -7.21 -23.77
CA ARG A 34 -12.65 -6.41 -23.86
C ARG A 34 -13.36 -6.30 -22.50
N ILE A 35 -13.49 -7.39 -21.76
CA ILE A 35 -14.09 -7.38 -20.40
C ILE A 35 -13.29 -6.48 -19.46
N ALA A 36 -11.96 -6.56 -19.47
CA ALA A 36 -11.10 -5.71 -18.67
C ALA A 36 -11.25 -4.21 -19.02
N ALA A 37 -11.28 -3.88 -20.31
CA ALA A 37 -11.50 -2.52 -20.78
C ALA A 37 -12.87 -1.96 -20.36
N VAL A 38 -13.94 -2.76 -20.50
CA VAL A 38 -15.29 -2.38 -20.09
C VAL A 38 -15.40 -2.20 -18.57
N ALA A 39 -14.73 -3.04 -17.76
CA ALA A 39 -14.70 -2.88 -16.32
C ALA A 39 -14.06 -1.54 -15.89
N LEU A 40 -12.94 -1.15 -16.53
CA LEU A 40 -12.30 0.15 -16.26
C LEU A 40 -13.20 1.33 -16.66
N LEU A 41 -13.91 1.22 -17.79
CA LEU A 41 -14.88 2.21 -18.22
C LEU A 41 -16.07 2.32 -17.26
N TYR A 42 -16.56 1.19 -16.76
CA TYR A 42 -17.65 1.14 -15.78
C TYR A 42 -17.26 1.85 -14.48
N VAL A 43 -16.09 1.53 -13.91
CA VAL A 43 -15.56 2.18 -12.71
C VAL A 43 -15.41 3.70 -12.92
N ARG A 44 -14.89 4.13 -14.08
CA ARG A 44 -14.80 5.55 -14.42
C ARG A 44 -16.16 6.22 -14.48
N THR A 45 -17.15 5.57 -15.10
CA THR A 45 -18.51 6.10 -15.27
C THR A 45 -19.26 6.15 -13.93
N ALA A 46 -18.97 5.21 -13.04
CA ALA A 46 -19.48 5.19 -11.67
C ALA A 46 -18.80 6.22 -10.74
N GLN A 47 -17.81 6.98 -11.23
CA GLN A 47 -17.00 7.91 -10.45
C GLN A 47 -16.23 7.25 -9.28
N GLN A 48 -15.94 5.95 -9.37
CA GLN A 48 -15.24 5.18 -8.33
C GLN A 48 -13.77 4.95 -8.66
N LEU A 49 -13.18 5.82 -9.49
CA LEU A 49 -11.81 5.60 -9.98
C LEU A 49 -10.77 5.72 -8.87
N ASP A 50 -10.97 6.62 -7.91
CA ASP A 50 -10.04 6.79 -6.79
C ASP A 50 -10.12 5.62 -5.79
N ASP A 51 -11.33 5.14 -5.49
CA ASP A 51 -11.55 3.91 -4.70
C ASP A 51 -10.89 2.70 -5.38
N TYR A 52 -11.03 2.59 -6.70
CA TYR A 52 -10.40 1.53 -7.48
C TYR A 52 -8.88 1.65 -7.50
N ARG A 53 -8.30 2.86 -7.58
CA ARG A 53 -6.84 3.05 -7.45
C ARG A 53 -6.33 2.64 -6.08
N GLU A 54 -7.07 2.96 -5.01
CA GLU A 54 -6.74 2.50 -3.67
C GLU A 54 -6.82 0.97 -3.56
N PHE A 55 -7.86 0.38 -4.13
CA PHE A 55 -8.00 -1.08 -4.22
C PHE A 55 -6.83 -1.69 -5.00
N PHE A 56 -6.53 -1.20 -6.20
CA PHE A 56 -5.41 -1.65 -7.03
C PHE A 56 -4.07 -1.53 -6.30
N ARG A 57 -3.86 -0.44 -5.56
CA ARG A 57 -2.69 -0.27 -4.69
C ARG A 57 -2.59 -1.41 -3.67
N LYS A 58 -3.68 -1.83 -3.02
CA LYS A 58 -3.66 -2.93 -2.04
C LYS A 58 -3.23 -4.28 -2.63
N PHE A 59 -3.45 -4.52 -3.92
CA PHE A 59 -3.06 -5.77 -4.59
C PHE A 59 -1.60 -5.81 -5.06
N TYR A 60 -1.09 -4.67 -5.52
CA TYR A 60 0.23 -4.62 -6.18
C TYR A 60 1.30 -3.89 -5.40
N THR A 61 0.95 -3.20 -4.31
CA THR A 61 1.94 -2.71 -3.36
C THR A 61 2.40 -3.90 -2.53
N PRO A 62 3.67 -4.35 -2.64
CA PRO A 62 4.20 -5.31 -1.68
C PRO A 62 3.98 -4.71 -0.29
N ALA A 63 3.67 -5.53 0.73
CA ALA A 63 3.44 -5.07 2.11
C ALA A 63 4.54 -4.15 2.69
N ILE A 64 5.66 -4.04 1.98
CA ILE A 64 6.83 -3.21 2.19
C ILE A 64 6.59 -1.72 1.90
N ASP A 65 5.83 -1.40 0.85
CA ASP A 65 5.52 -0.02 0.44
C ASP A 65 4.16 0.47 0.99
N ALA A 66 3.34 -0.44 1.54
CA ALA A 66 2.05 -0.13 2.15
C ALA A 66 2.16 0.38 3.60
N VAL A 67 3.33 0.24 4.23
CA VAL A 67 3.59 0.73 5.59
C VAL A 67 3.95 2.21 5.52
N ARG A 68 2.93 3.07 5.63
CA ARG A 68 3.13 4.50 5.78
C ARG A 68 3.58 4.80 7.21
N VAL A 69 4.88 5.00 7.39
CA VAL A 69 5.42 5.56 8.63
C VAL A 69 4.98 7.02 8.72
N VAL A 70 4.07 7.35 9.62
CA VAL A 70 3.55 8.71 9.80
C VAL A 70 4.58 9.66 10.41
N GLN A 71 5.48 9.15 11.25
CA GLN A 71 6.54 9.94 11.87
C GLN A 71 7.79 9.10 12.15
N THR A 72 8.97 9.71 11.99
CA THR A 72 10.26 9.09 12.34
C THR A 72 10.93 9.89 13.46
N PHE A 73 11.41 9.18 14.48
CA PHE A 73 12.09 9.69 15.67
C PHE A 73 13.48 9.08 15.80
N VAL A 74 14.45 9.90 16.16
CA VAL A 74 15.83 9.46 16.41
C VAL A 74 15.95 8.76 17.76
N THR A 75 15.21 9.24 18.77
CA THR A 75 15.25 8.75 20.14
C THR A 75 13.86 8.37 20.65
N ARG A 76 13.81 7.56 21.70
CA ARG A 76 12.53 7.11 22.28
C ARG A 76 11.84 8.23 23.03
N GLU A 77 12.61 9.10 23.67
CA GLU A 77 12.14 10.24 24.43
C GLU A 77 11.34 11.21 23.55
N ALA A 78 11.85 11.51 22.34
CA ALA A 78 11.13 12.36 21.37
C ALA A 78 9.84 11.70 20.85
N ALA A 79 9.82 10.37 20.74
CA ALA A 79 8.64 9.64 20.34
C ALA A 79 7.57 9.61 21.45
N ASP A 80 7.99 9.44 22.70
CA ASP A 80 7.10 9.44 23.86
C ASP A 80 6.51 10.86 24.10
N GLU A 81 7.28 11.93 23.88
CA GLU A 81 6.78 13.33 23.89
C GLU A 81 5.69 13.55 22.83
N TRP A 82 5.92 13.09 21.60
CA TRP A 82 4.91 13.14 20.54
C TRP A 82 3.68 12.29 20.84
N LEU A 83 3.85 11.16 21.54
CA LEU A 83 2.74 10.29 21.92
C LEU A 83 1.84 10.94 22.98
N SER A 84 2.40 11.76 23.87
CA SER A 84 1.67 12.49 24.90
C SER A 84 1.06 13.81 24.44
N GLU A 85 1.74 14.53 23.55
CA GLU A 85 1.35 15.89 23.15
C GLU A 85 0.78 15.99 21.73
N GLY A 86 1.12 15.02 20.88
CA GLY A 86 0.68 14.98 19.50
C GLY A 86 -0.79 14.59 19.36
N THR A 87 -1.22 14.41 18.11
CA THR A 87 -2.54 13.87 17.77
C THR A 87 -2.40 12.45 17.19
N PRO A 88 -1.78 11.49 17.92
CA PRO A 88 -1.58 10.14 17.41
C PRO A 88 -2.92 9.44 17.22
N ARG A 89 -3.03 8.62 16.17
CA ARG A 89 -4.22 7.80 15.90
C ARG A 89 -3.91 6.34 16.17
N ASP A 90 -4.92 5.60 16.62
CA ASP A 90 -4.81 4.15 16.71
C ASP A 90 -4.44 3.56 15.34
N GLY A 91 -3.43 2.70 15.32
CA GLY A 91 -2.90 2.09 14.11
C GLY A 91 -1.79 2.85 13.40
N ASP A 92 -1.46 4.08 13.83
CA ASP A 92 -0.35 4.86 13.25
C ASP A 92 0.98 4.10 13.39
N LEU A 93 1.73 3.98 12.30
CA LEU A 93 3.06 3.38 12.28
C LEU A 93 4.14 4.46 12.41
N VAL A 94 5.04 4.33 13.38
CA VAL A 94 6.17 5.24 13.58
C VAL A 94 7.50 4.46 13.53
N ARG A 95 8.57 5.16 13.19
CA ARG A 95 9.94 4.64 13.26
C ARG A 95 10.65 5.32 14.41
N ILE A 96 11.18 4.56 15.37
CA ILE A 96 11.93 5.07 16.53
C ILE A 96 13.28 4.36 16.51
N ALA A 97 14.38 5.10 16.45
CA ALA A 97 15.74 4.53 16.46
C ALA A 97 15.94 3.37 15.45
N ASN A 98 15.48 3.57 14.20
CA ASN A 98 15.49 2.57 13.12
C ASN A 98 14.63 1.31 13.34
N GLN A 99 13.74 1.32 14.32
CA GLN A 99 12.80 0.25 14.61
C GLN A 99 11.36 0.72 14.42
N GLY A 100 10.52 -0.10 13.82
CA GLY A 100 9.09 0.13 13.65
C GLY A 100 8.28 -0.13 14.91
N PHE A 101 7.33 0.77 15.16
CA PHE A 101 6.34 0.66 16.22
C PHE A 101 4.97 1.10 15.71
N GLN A 102 3.92 0.50 16.25
CA GLN A 102 2.54 0.89 16.00
C GLN A 102 1.96 1.54 17.25
N VAL A 103 1.24 2.64 17.06
CA VAL A 103 0.44 3.30 18.10
C VAL A 103 -0.79 2.43 18.36
N ILE A 104 -0.97 2.02 19.61
CA ILE A 104 -2.16 1.30 20.08
C ILE A 104 -2.69 1.94 21.36
N PRO A 105 -3.98 1.86 21.68
CA PRO A 105 -4.52 2.32 22.94
C PRO A 105 -3.88 1.57 24.12
N ASN A 106 -3.76 2.24 25.26
CA ASN A 106 -3.39 1.57 26.50
C ASN A 106 -4.46 0.56 26.95
N ARG A 107 -4.04 -0.41 27.77
CA ARG A 107 -4.92 -1.49 28.25
C ARG A 107 -6.05 -0.99 29.16
N ASP A 108 -5.83 0.13 29.82
CA ASP A 108 -6.80 0.86 30.65
C ASP A 108 -7.67 1.83 29.82
N GLY A 109 -7.46 1.91 28.50
CA GLY A 109 -8.21 2.77 27.59
C GLY A 109 -7.85 4.26 27.66
N GLN A 110 -6.85 4.65 28.46
CA GLN A 110 -6.42 6.04 28.58
C GLN A 110 -5.07 6.26 27.90
N GLY A 111 -5.08 7.03 26.81
CA GLY A 111 -3.88 7.36 26.04
C GLY A 111 -3.38 6.20 25.17
N PHE A 112 -2.19 6.38 24.62
CA PHE A 112 -1.59 5.46 23.66
C PHE A 112 -0.25 4.92 24.16
N ARG A 113 0.17 3.80 23.57
CA ARG A 113 1.50 3.19 23.74
C ARG A 113 2.02 2.69 22.40
N PHE A 114 3.33 2.52 22.34
CA PHE A 114 3.99 1.85 21.23
C PHE A 114 3.97 0.32 21.38
N LEU A 115 3.46 -0.37 20.37
CA LEU A 115 3.63 -1.81 20.16
C LEU A 115 4.76 -2.03 19.17
N ARG A 116 5.68 -2.96 19.48
CA ARG A 116 6.76 -3.31 18.55
C ARG A 116 6.18 -4.01 17.32
N THR A 117 6.28 -3.34 16.17
CA THR A 117 5.81 -3.85 14.88
C THR A 117 6.94 -3.64 13.88
N PRO A 118 7.79 -4.67 13.63
CA PRO A 118 8.92 -4.56 12.71
C PRO A 118 8.50 -4.02 11.36
N LEU A 119 9.21 -3.01 10.86
CA LEU A 119 8.99 -2.53 9.51
C LEU A 119 9.37 -3.63 8.51
N PRO A 120 8.75 -3.64 7.33
CA PRO A 120 9.10 -4.59 6.29
C PRO A 120 10.59 -4.61 5.91
N GLU A 121 11.25 -3.45 5.94
CA GLU A 121 12.70 -3.31 5.75
C GLU A 121 13.51 -4.08 6.81
N GLU A 122 13.04 -4.12 8.06
CA GLU A 122 13.67 -4.86 9.15
C GLU A 122 13.50 -6.37 8.97
N LEU A 123 12.33 -6.80 8.47
CA LEU A 123 12.06 -8.20 8.14
C LEU A 123 12.93 -8.68 6.96
N MET A 124 13.18 -7.82 5.97
CA MET A 124 14.07 -8.12 4.85
C MET A 124 15.54 -8.24 5.29
N LYS A 125 16.05 -7.30 6.11
CA LYS A 125 17.42 -7.39 6.65
C LYS A 125 17.63 -8.66 7.45
N ARG A 126 16.67 -9.04 8.29
CA ARG A 126 16.75 -10.27 9.09
C ARG A 126 16.80 -11.55 8.24
N LYS A 127 16.15 -11.57 7.07
CA LYS A 127 16.25 -12.69 6.11
C LYS A 127 17.60 -12.76 5.42
N LEU A 128 18.29 -11.64 5.23
CA LEU A 128 19.63 -11.59 4.63
C LEU A 128 20.74 -11.94 5.64
N GLU A 129 20.53 -11.64 6.93
CA GLU A 129 21.49 -11.93 8.01
C GLU A 129 21.45 -13.39 8.49
N LYS A 130 20.36 -14.11 8.21
CA LYS A 130 20.28 -15.56 8.39
C LYS A 130 20.24 -16.23 7.02
N PRO A 131 21.38 -16.54 6.37
CA PRO A 131 21.34 -17.49 5.28
C PRO A 131 20.70 -18.77 5.82
N GLU A 132 19.61 -19.20 5.21
CA GLU A 132 18.96 -20.46 5.53
C GLU A 132 20.01 -21.57 5.44
N GLY A 133 20.36 -22.13 6.59
CA GLY A 133 21.26 -23.27 6.71
C GLY A 133 20.52 -24.58 6.54
#